data_AF-A0A1L3I3S5-F1
#
_entry.id   AF-A0A1L3I3S5-F1
#
_cell.length_a   1.000
_cell.length_b   1.000
_cell.length_c   1.000
_cell.angle_alpha   90.00
_cell.angle_beta   90.00
_cell.angle_gamma   90.00
#
_symmetry.space_group_name_H-M   'P 1'
#
loop_
_entity.id
_entity.type
_entity.pdbx_description
1 polymer ?
#
loop_
_entity_poly.entity_id
_entity_poly.type
_entity_poly.pdbx_seq_one_letter_code
_entity_poly.pdbx_strand_id
1 'polypeptide(L)'
;MTDHQSIVRDALQGIGLGPERVEAALNGSPIYGVSGLLNSLELVQFVTELGEVTRIDPTEFLSVGESGLNTVVSGISSLCGFLETRMCLPEGV
;
A
#
# COMPACT_ATOMS: atom_id res chain seq x y z
N MET A 1 -6.57 17.64 -4.43
CA MET A 1 -7.00 16.51 -3.58
C MET A 1 -6.30 15.29 -4.11
N THR A 2 -5.18 14.90 -3.51
CA THR A 2 -4.45 13.71 -3.91
C THR A 2 -5.29 12.52 -3.49
N ASP A 3 -5.89 11.84 -4.46
CA ASP A 3 -6.76 10.70 -4.19
C ASP A 3 -5.86 9.49 -3.96
N HIS A 4 -5.25 9.42 -2.77
CA HIS A 4 -4.35 8.33 -2.38
C HIS A 4 -5.06 6.96 -2.50
N GLN A 5 -6.39 6.93 -2.34
CA GLN A 5 -7.20 5.75 -2.64
C GLN A 5 -7.10 5.34 -4.11
N SER A 6 -7.14 6.29 -5.04
CA SER A 6 -6.95 6.02 -6.46
C SER A 6 -5.53 5.50 -6.76
N ILE A 7 -4.49 6.02 -6.09
CA ILE A 7 -3.11 5.52 -6.22
C ILE A 7 -3.02 4.06 -5.75
N VAL A 8 -3.57 3.76 -4.57
CA VAL A 8 -3.59 2.40 -4.02
C VAL A 8 -4.39 1.46 -4.91
N ARG A 9 -5.54 1.92 -5.43
CA ARG A 9 -6.36 1.16 -6.37
C ARG A 9 -5.58 0.82 -7.64
N ASP A 10 -4.91 1.82 -8.21
CA ASP A 10 -4.12 1.67 -9.42
C ASP A 10 -2.98 0.67 -9.22
N ALA A 11 -2.22 0.79 -8.12
CA ALA A 11 -1.16 -0.16 -7.76
C ALA A 11 -1.71 -1.59 -7.52
N LEU A 12 -2.88 -1.74 -6.89
CA LEU A 12 -3.51 -3.06 -6.73
C LEU A 12 -3.97 -3.63 -8.09
N GLN A 13 -4.50 -2.80 -8.99
CA GLN A 13 -4.87 -3.25 -10.33
C GLN A 13 -3.64 -3.58 -11.18
N GLY A 14 -2.54 -2.84 -11.03
CA GLY A 14 -1.29 -3.01 -11.76
C GLY A 14 -0.59 -4.35 -11.46
N ILE A 15 -0.65 -4.82 -10.21
CA ILE A 15 -0.18 -6.17 -9.86
C ILE A 15 -1.10 -7.31 -10.34
N GLY A 16 -2.22 -6.99 -10.97
CA GLY A 16 -3.19 -7.96 -11.47
C GLY A 16 -4.20 -8.43 -10.43
N LEU A 17 -4.43 -7.67 -9.36
CA LEU A 17 -5.47 -8.01 -8.39
C LEU A 17 -6.85 -7.87 -9.04
N GLY A 18 -7.69 -8.91 -8.93
CA GLY A 18 -9.04 -8.88 -9.48
C GLY A 18 -9.90 -7.77 -8.85
N PRO A 19 -10.84 -7.18 -9.61
CA PRO A 19 -11.64 -6.02 -9.17
C PRO A 19 -12.38 -6.27 -7.85
N GLU A 20 -12.90 -7.48 -7.63
CA GLU A 20 -13.56 -7.85 -6.36
C GLU A 20 -12.62 -7.73 -5.14
N ARG A 21 -11.35 -8.10 -5.30
CA ARG A 21 -10.36 -8.00 -4.22
C ARG A 21 -9.96 -6.54 -3.99
N VAL A 22 -9.83 -5.77 -5.07
CA VAL A 22 -9.57 -4.33 -4.98
C VAL A 22 -10.72 -3.63 -4.23
N GLU A 23 -11.97 -3.94 -4.57
CA GLU A 23 -13.14 -3.42 -3.87
C GLU A 23 -13.19 -3.87 -2.40
N ALA A 24 -12.80 -5.11 -2.10
CA ALA A 24 -12.70 -5.59 -0.73
C ALA A 24 -11.66 -4.79 0.08
N ALA A 25 -10.49 -4.49 -0.50
CA ALA A 25 -9.46 -3.66 0.12
C ALA A 25 -9.99 -2.24 0.38
N LEU A 26 -10.73 -1.66 -0.58
CA LEU A 26 -11.38 -0.34 -0.45
C LEU A 26 -12.49 -0.33 0.59
N ASN A 27 -13.14 -1.47 0.83
CA ASN A 27 -14.12 -1.64 1.91
C ASN A 27 -13.49 -1.80 3.31
N GLY A 28 -12.16 -1.76 3.41
CA GLY A 28 -11.44 -1.92 4.68
C GLY A 28 -11.03 -3.36 5.01
N SER A 29 -11.05 -4.26 4.02
CA SER A 29 -10.45 -5.58 4.20
C SER A 29 -8.93 -5.47 4.31
N PRO A 30 -8.29 -6.35 5.10
CA PRO A 30 -6.84 -6.36 5.23
C PRO A 30 -6.18 -6.67 3.89
N ILE A 31 -5.21 -5.83 3.51
CA ILE A 31 -4.49 -5.98 2.25
C ILE A 31 -3.46 -7.11 2.38
N TYR A 32 -2.82 -7.27 3.55
CA TYR A 32 -1.84 -8.33 3.81
C TYR A 32 -2.03 -8.94 5.20
N GLY A 33 -1.55 -10.17 5.38
CA GLY A 33 -1.61 -10.92 6.64
C GLY A 33 -2.36 -12.25 6.52
N VAL A 34 -2.72 -12.85 7.66
CA VAL A 34 -3.35 -14.20 7.73
C VAL A 34 -4.69 -14.27 6.97
N SER A 35 -5.40 -13.14 6.87
CA SER A 35 -6.62 -12.99 6.06
C SER A 35 -6.45 -11.94 4.96
N GLY A 36 -5.20 -11.62 4.61
CA GLY A 36 -4.86 -10.60 3.63
C GLY A 36 -5.25 -10.98 2.22
N LEU A 37 -5.60 -9.98 1.42
CA LEU A 37 -5.90 -10.15 -0.01
C LEU A 37 -4.64 -10.51 -0.82
N LEU A 38 -3.49 -9.94 -0.44
CA LEU A 38 -2.20 -10.14 -1.08
C LEU A 38 -1.43 -11.29 -0.43
N ASN A 39 -0.80 -12.11 -1.25
CA ASN A 39 0.29 -13.01 -0.86
C ASN A 39 1.62 -12.26 -0.74
N SER A 40 2.66 -12.90 -0.19
CA SER A 40 3.99 -12.28 -0.05
C SER A 40 4.59 -11.81 -1.38
N LEU A 41 4.32 -12.49 -2.50
CA LEU A 41 4.76 -12.05 -3.82
C LEU A 41 3.99 -10.80 -4.29
N GLU A 42 2.65 -10.85 -4.20
CA GLU A 42 1.78 -9.73 -4.58
C GLU A 42 2.06 -8.50 -3.71
N LEU A 43 2.42 -8.69 -2.44
CA LEU A 43 2.87 -7.61 -1.57
C LEU A 43 4.11 -6.94 -2.13
N VAL A 44 5.17 -7.69 -2.46
CA VAL A 44 6.41 -7.09 -2.99
C VAL A 44 6.15 -6.33 -4.29
N GLN A 45 5.33 -6.88 -5.19
CA GLN A 45 4.92 -6.19 -6.41
C GLN A 45 4.13 -4.92 -6.10
N PHE A 46 3.20 -5.00 -5.15
CA PHE A 46 2.37 -3.88 -4.74
C PHE A 46 3.22 -2.75 -4.17
N VAL A 47 4.16 -3.07 -3.28
CA VAL A 47 5.05 -2.07 -2.69
C VAL A 47 5.96 -1.45 -3.77
N THR A 48 6.37 -2.22 -4.77
CA THR A 48 7.20 -1.74 -5.88
C THR A 48 6.40 -0.75 -6.74
N GLU A 49 5.20 -1.11 -7.19
CA GLU A 49 4.30 -0.24 -7.95
C GLU A 49 3.96 1.03 -7.16
N LEU A 50 3.61 0.85 -5.88
CA LEU A 50 3.30 1.96 -4.98
C LEU A 50 4.52 2.86 -4.81
N GLY A 51 5.71 2.29 -4.70
CA GLY A 51 6.98 3.00 -4.60
C GLY A 51 7.29 3.85 -5.83
N GLU A 52 7.01 3.35 -7.03
CA GLU A 52 7.19 4.14 -8.26
C GLU A 52 6.25 5.36 -8.31
N VAL A 53 4.99 5.18 -7.91
CA VAL A 53 4.01 6.28 -7.89
C VAL A 53 4.31 7.28 -6.77
N THR A 54 4.80 6.79 -5.63
CA THR A 54 4.98 7.58 -4.41
C THR A 54 6.40 8.10 -4.22
N ARG A 55 7.34 7.66 -5.07
CA ARG A 55 8.80 7.81 -4.90
C ARG A 55 9.33 7.31 -3.56
N ILE A 56 8.61 6.40 -2.91
CA ILE A 56 9.06 5.75 -1.68
C ILE A 56 9.79 4.46 -2.06
N ASP A 57 11.00 4.27 -1.54
CA ASP A 57 11.71 3.01 -1.75
C ASP A 57 10.92 1.83 -1.17
N PRO A 58 10.69 0.76 -1.95
CA PRO A 58 9.99 -0.43 -1.43
C PRO A 58 10.78 -1.11 -0.30
N THR A 59 12.10 -0.95 -0.28
CA THR A 59 12.98 -1.40 0.82
C THR A 59 12.76 -0.59 2.10
N GLU A 60 12.53 0.71 2.02
CA GLU A 60 12.13 1.55 3.17
C GLU A 60 10.79 1.07 3.73
N PHE A 61 9.86 0.70 2.86
CA PHE A 61 8.57 0.14 3.24
C PHE A 61 8.70 -1.21 3.96
N LEU A 62 9.59 -2.09 3.46
CA LEU A 62 9.90 -3.37 4.08
C LEU A 62 10.69 -3.22 5.39
N SER A 63 11.51 -2.17 5.49
CA SER A 63 12.34 -1.84 6.66
C SER A 63 11.54 -1.27 7.84
N VAL A 64 10.28 -0.84 7.66
CA VAL A 64 9.39 -0.48 8.79
C VAL A 64 9.15 -1.67 9.74
N GLY A 65 9.57 -2.88 9.35
CA GLY A 65 9.50 -4.10 10.14
C GLY A 65 8.15 -4.77 9.98
N GLU A 66 8.09 -6.10 10.17
CA GLU A 66 6.89 -6.90 9.90
C GLU A 66 5.65 -6.39 10.66
N SER A 67 5.81 -5.91 11.90
CA SER A 67 4.71 -5.33 12.68
C SER A 67 4.23 -3.97 12.16
N GLY A 68 5.14 -3.12 11.68
CA GLY A 68 4.80 -1.82 11.11
C GLY A 68 4.16 -1.98 9.74
N LEU A 69 4.70 -2.87 8.91
CA LEU A 69 4.13 -3.25 7.64
C LEU A 69 2.72 -3.81 7.83
N ASN A 70 2.55 -4.81 8.70
CA ASN A 70 1.23 -5.39 8.98
C ASN A 70 0.19 -4.35 9.40
N THR A 71 0.60 -3.30 10.13
CA THR A 71 -0.28 -2.18 10.52
C THR A 71 -0.62 -1.27 9.33
N VAL A 72 0.38 -0.95 8.50
CA VAL A 72 0.23 -0.09 7.31
C VAL A 72 -0.62 -0.76 6.24
N VAL A 73 -0.41 -2.06 5.97
CA VAL A 73 -1.19 -2.86 5.01
C VAL A 73 -2.38 -3.60 5.66
N SER A 74 -2.69 -3.28 6.91
CA SER A 74 -3.89 -3.78 7.61
C SER A 74 -5.18 -3.24 6.99
N GLY A 75 -5.10 -2.13 6.25
CA GLY A 75 -6.24 -1.56 5.53
C GLY A 75 -5.85 -0.33 4.72
N ILE A 76 -6.68 0.01 3.74
CA ILE A 76 -6.42 1.15 2.85
C ILE A 76 -6.34 2.48 3.60
N SER A 77 -7.09 2.67 4.69
CA SER A 77 -7.03 3.92 5.46
C SER A 77 -5.67 4.12 6.15
N SER A 78 -5.10 3.07 6.74
CA SER A 78 -3.76 3.13 7.35
C SER A 78 -2.69 3.35 6.29
N LEU A 79 -2.80 2.66 5.15
CA LEU A 79 -1.90 2.81 4.03
C LEU A 79 -1.94 4.25 3.48
N CYS A 80 -3.15 4.77 3.27
CA CYS A 80 -3.39 6.14 2.81
C CYS A 80 -2.79 7.17 3.77
N GLY A 81 -2.96 7.00 5.09
CA GLY A 81 -2.34 7.86 6.09
C GLY A 81 -0.81 7.76 6.14
N PHE A 82 -0.26 6.56 5.90
CA PHE A 82 1.19 6.37 5.78
C PHE A 82 1.75 7.06 4.54
N LEU A 83 1.07 6.92 3.40
CA LEU A 83 1.41 7.60 2.15
C LEU A 83 1.30 9.11 2.32
N GLU A 84 0.25 9.61 2.96
CA GLU A 84 0.11 11.03 3.27
C GLU A 84 1.28 11.50 4.16
N THR A 85 1.64 10.75 5.20
CA THR A 85 2.79 11.10 6.07
C THR A 85 4.11 11.15 5.30
N ARG A 86 4.34 10.22 4.38
CA ARG A 86 5.58 10.13 3.59
C ARG A 86 5.62 11.10 2.40
N MET A 87 4.49 11.35 1.75
CA MET A 87 4.33 12.32 0.65
C MET A 87 4.26 13.76 1.15
N CYS A 88 3.73 13.97 2.37
CA CYS A 88 3.63 15.28 3.02
C CYS A 88 4.90 15.64 3.78
N LEU A 89 5.91 14.76 3.84
CA LEU A 89 7.27 15.18 4.13
C LEU A 89 7.81 15.87 2.86
N PRO A 90 7.83 17.22 2.79
CA PRO A 90 8.55 17.88 1.71
C PRO A 90 10.01 17.46 1.82
N GLU A 91 10.66 17.26 0.68
CA GLU A 91 12.12 17.20 0.60
C GLU A 91 12.71 18.31 1.49
N GLY A 92 13.40 17.92 2.57
CA GLY A 92 13.64 18.85 3.66
C GLY A 92 14.65 18.36 4.69
N VAL A 93 15.80 17.85 4.26
CA VAL A 93 17.16 18.30 4.65
C VAL A 93 18.25 17.48 3.96
#